data_AF-A0A162K4X1-F1
#
_entry.id   AF-A0A162K4X1-F1
#
_cell.length_a   1.000
_cell.length_b   1.000
_cell.length_c   1.000
_cell.angle_alpha   90.00
_cell.angle_beta   90.00
_cell.angle_gamma   90.00
#
_symmetry.space_group_name_H-M   'P 1'
#
loop_
_entity.id
_entity.type
_entity.pdbx_description
1 polymer ?
#
loop_
_entity_poly.entity_id
_entity_poly.type
_entity_poly.pdbx_seq_one_letter_code
_entity_poly.pdbx_strand_id
1 'polypeptide(L)'
;MDLPLLPLFPEASRAAGLQRLDGFLPRAGAAYARDRNHDRGAAMVRGNVSMLSPFLRHRLVSEAEVIAAAAWAGATHGYFRFRKGLPPLVELALSGGAEELCLTDESRR
;
A
#
# COMPACT_ATOMS: atom_id res chain seq x y z
N MET A 1 9.47 8.31 19.58
CA MET A 1 8.45 8.04 18.54
C MET A 1 8.11 6.56 18.62
N ASP A 2 7.28 6.20 19.60
CA ASP A 2 6.81 4.83 19.79
C ASP A 2 5.76 4.54 18.73
N LEU A 3 6.18 3.91 17.63
CA LEU A 3 5.25 3.29 16.71
C LEU A 3 4.60 2.11 17.46
N PRO A 4 3.26 2.06 17.59
CA PRO A 4 2.62 0.97 18.29
C PRO A 4 3.03 -0.35 17.63
N LEU A 5 3.50 -1.28 18.46
CA LEU A 5 3.88 -2.62 18.03
C LEU A 5 2.65 -3.30 17.43
N LEU A 6 2.50 -3.24 16.11
CA LEU A 6 1.40 -3.91 15.43
C LEU A 6 1.60 -5.42 15.58
N PRO A 7 0.61 -6.15 16.10
CA PRO A 7 0.74 -7.58 16.38
C PRO A 7 1.12 -8.37 15.13
N LEU A 8 1.90 -9.43 15.34
CA LEU A 8 2.36 -10.33 14.28
C LEU A 8 1.17 -11.03 13.60
N PHE A 9 0.11 -11.29 14.38
CA PHE A 9 -1.18 -11.81 13.95
C PHE A 9 -2.24 -10.72 14.20
N PRO A 10 -2.48 -9.85 13.22
CA PRO A 10 -3.48 -8.80 13.39
C PRO A 10 -4.89 -9.36 13.30
N GLU A 11 -5.84 -8.60 13.85
CA GLU A 11 -7.27 -8.84 13.60
C GLU A 11 -7.54 -8.84 12.08
N ALA A 12 -8.36 -9.79 11.61
CA ALA A 12 -8.74 -9.91 10.21
C ALA A 12 -9.82 -8.87 9.83
N SER A 13 -9.50 -7.59 10.01
CA SER A 13 -10.40 -6.46 9.72
C SER A 13 -9.79 -5.48 8.72
N ARG A 14 -10.65 -4.82 7.93
CA ARG A 14 -10.22 -3.73 7.03
C ARG A 14 -9.53 -2.61 7.81
N ALA A 15 -10.06 -2.26 8.98
CA ALA A 15 -9.48 -1.24 9.85
C ALA A 15 -8.04 -1.57 10.27
N ALA A 16 -7.77 -2.82 10.69
CA ALA A 16 -6.41 -3.25 11.04
C ALA A 16 -5.47 -3.22 9.83
N GLY A 17 -5.97 -3.55 8.63
CA GLY A 17 -5.22 -3.45 7.38
C GLY A 17 -4.81 -2.01 7.06
N LEU A 18 -5.74 -1.06 7.16
CA LEU A 18 -5.48 0.36 6.94
C LEU A 18 -4.51 0.94 7.97
N GLN A 19 -4.68 0.61 9.26
CA GLN A 19 -3.77 1.04 10.32
C GLN A 19 -2.33 0.56 10.06
N ARG A 20 -2.19 -0.66 9.54
CA ARG A 20 -0.89 -1.23 9.17
C ARG A 20 -0.29 -0.57 7.93
N LEU A 21 -1.12 -0.23 6.94
CA LEU A 21 -0.68 0.56 5.79
C LEU A 21 -0.15 1.92 6.25
N ASP A 22 -0.90 2.66 7.05
CA ASP A 22 -0.51 3.98 7.57
C ASP A 22 0.80 3.92 8.38
N GLY A 23 0.98 2.90 9.23
CA GLY A 23 2.23 2.70 9.97
C GLY A 23 3.45 2.35 9.09
N PHE A 24 3.21 1.85 7.88
CA PHE A 24 4.25 1.50 6.92
C PHE A 24 4.63 2.67 5.99
N LEU A 25 3.66 3.50 5.58
CA LEU A 25 3.83 4.57 4.58
C LEU A 25 5.04 5.50 4.81
N PRO A 26 5.35 5.97 6.04
CA PRO A 26 6.53 6.83 6.28
C PRO A 26 7.87 6.20 5.88
N ARG A 27 7.91 4.87 5.71
CA ARG A 27 9.10 4.10 5.40
C ARG A 27 9.05 3.44 4.02
N ALA A 28 7.95 3.59 3.27
CA ALA A 28 7.70 2.89 2.00
C ALA A 28 8.59 3.34 0.81
N GLY A 29 9.46 4.35 0.99
CA GLY A 29 10.41 4.83 0.00
C GLY A 29 11.83 4.27 0.18
N ALA A 30 12.82 5.17 0.30
CA ALA A 30 14.24 4.81 0.39
C ALA A 30 14.57 3.88 1.55
N ALA A 31 13.91 4.03 2.71
CA ALA A 31 14.10 3.14 3.85
C ALA A 31 13.66 1.70 3.55
N TYR A 32 12.49 1.51 2.93
CA TYR A 32 12.02 0.21 2.46
C TYR A 32 13.01 -0.39 1.44
N ALA A 33 13.42 0.37 0.43
CA ALA A 33 14.35 -0.12 -0.60
C ALA A 33 15.67 -0.63 0.01
N ARG A 34 16.21 0.09 1.00
CA ARG A 34 17.43 -0.30 1.72
C ARG A 34 17.22 -1.55 2.57
N ASP A 35 16.13 -1.61 3.33
CA ASP A 35 16.00 -2.59 4.42
C ASP A 35 15.15 -3.83 4.06
N ARG A 36 14.43 -3.86 2.92
CA ARG A 36 13.43 -4.91 2.61
C ARG A 36 13.93 -6.35 2.61
N ASN A 37 15.23 -6.56 2.33
CA ASN A 37 15.85 -7.88 2.25
C ASN A 37 16.65 -8.26 3.50
N HIS A 38 16.71 -7.37 4.50
CA HIS A 38 17.46 -7.64 5.72
C HIS A 38 16.65 -8.55 6.65
N ASP A 39 17.15 -9.76 6.91
CA ASP A 39 16.63 -10.58 7.99
C ASP A 39 17.40 -10.26 9.28
N ARG A 40 16.74 -9.56 10.21
CA ARG A 40 17.32 -9.19 11.51
C ARG A 40 17.08 -10.27 12.58
N GLY A 41 16.64 -11.47 12.16
CA GLY A 41 16.35 -12.59 13.05
C GLY A 41 15.02 -12.44 13.78
N ALA A 42 14.56 -13.56 14.37
CA ALA A 42 13.24 -13.67 15.01
C ALA A 42 13.05 -12.80 16.26
N ALA A 43 14.15 -12.29 16.84
CA ALA A 43 14.11 -11.42 18.02
C ALA A 43 13.61 -9.99 17.69
N MET A 44 13.59 -9.60 16.41
CA MET A 44 13.20 -8.26 15.99
C MET A 44 11.86 -8.30 15.23
N VAL A 45 10.91 -7.48 15.69
CA VAL A 45 9.61 -7.31 15.01
C VAL A 45 9.86 -6.89 13.56
N ARG A 46 9.24 -7.60 12.60
CA ARG A 46 9.41 -7.35 11.15
C ARG A 46 8.81 -6.00 10.75
N GLY A 47 9.57 -4.93 10.96
CA GLY A 47 9.19 -3.58 10.57
C GLY A 47 9.56 -3.24 9.12
N ASN A 48 10.55 -3.89 8.53
CA ASN A 48 11.12 -3.52 7.22
C ASN A 48 10.23 -3.84 6.01
N VAL A 49 9.12 -4.56 6.20
CA VAL A 49 8.10 -4.84 5.19
C VAL A 49 6.71 -4.48 5.72
N SER A 50 5.74 -4.26 4.84
CA SER A 50 4.39 -3.80 5.21
C SER A 50 3.59 -4.80 6.03
N MET A 51 3.85 -6.10 5.84
CA MET A 51 3.03 -7.22 6.33
C MET A 51 1.54 -7.10 5.94
N LEU A 52 1.24 -6.51 4.78
CA LEU A 52 -0.12 -6.39 4.27
C LEU A 52 -0.64 -7.65 3.56
N SER A 53 0.18 -8.69 3.40
CA SER A 53 -0.19 -9.89 2.65
C SER A 53 -1.47 -10.60 3.14
N PRO A 54 -1.80 -10.67 4.46
CA PRO A 54 -3.06 -11.26 4.89
C PRO A 54 -4.26 -10.41 4.44
N PHE A 55 -4.15 -9.09 4.52
CA PHE A 55 -5.24 -8.17 4.18
C PHE A 55 -5.49 -8.12 2.66
N LEU A 56 -4.43 -8.13 1.86
CA LEU A 56 -4.50 -8.19 0.40
C LEU A 56 -5.11 -9.52 -0.07
N ARG A 57 -4.61 -10.65 0.46
CA ARG A 57 -5.11 -11.99 0.09
C ARG A 57 -6.60 -12.17 0.38
N HIS A 58 -7.10 -11.52 1.43
CA HIS A 58 -8.51 -11.57 1.83
C HIS A 58 -9.32 -10.35 1.35
N ARG A 59 -8.75 -9.50 0.47
CA ARG A 59 -9.38 -8.28 -0.08
C ARG A 59 -9.95 -7.33 0.99
N LEU A 60 -9.38 -7.33 2.19
CA LEU A 60 -9.70 -6.39 3.27
C LEU A 60 -9.12 -5.00 2.99
N VAL A 61 -8.00 -4.96 2.27
CA VAL A 61 -7.41 -3.76 1.66
C VAL A 61 -7.10 -4.15 0.21
N SER A 62 -7.37 -3.28 -0.76
CA SER A 62 -7.06 -3.55 -2.16
C SER A 62 -5.64 -3.08 -2.53
N GLU A 63 -5.05 -3.73 -3.54
CA GLU A 63 -3.80 -3.32 -4.15
C GLU A 63 -3.85 -1.86 -4.63
N ALA A 64 -5.01 -1.44 -5.12
CA ALA A 64 -5.23 -0.11 -5.63
C ALA A 64 -5.19 0.94 -4.51
N GLU A 65 -5.75 0.64 -3.33
CA GLU A 65 -5.61 1.49 -2.14
C GLU A 65 -4.14 1.62 -1.71
N VAL A 66 -3.41 0.50 -1.71
CA VAL A 66 -1.98 0.47 -1.33
C VAL A 66 -1.12 1.29 -2.29
N ILE A 67 -1.29 1.10 -3.60
CA ILE A 67 -0.53 1.83 -4.63
C ILE A 67 -0.81 3.33 -4.52
N ALA A 68 -2.08 3.71 -4.42
CA ALA A 68 -2.47 5.10 -4.27
C ALA A 68 -1.83 5.73 -3.02
N ALA A 69 -1.97 5.09 -1.86
CA ALA A 69 -1.41 5.58 -0.61
C ALA A 69 0.12 5.71 -0.67
N ALA A 70 0.82 4.72 -1.23
CA ALA A 70 2.27 4.76 -1.38
C ALA A 70 2.74 5.88 -2.34
N ALA A 71 2.05 6.06 -3.46
CA ALA A 71 2.34 7.13 -4.41
C ALA A 71 2.14 8.52 -3.79
N TRP A 72 1.06 8.70 -3.01
CA TRP A 72 0.80 9.96 -2.30
C TRP A 72 1.78 10.23 -1.17
N ALA A 73 2.17 9.22 -0.39
CA ALA A 73 3.14 9.39 0.69
C ALA A 73 4.54 9.77 0.17
N GLY A 74 4.94 9.26 -1.00
CA GLY A 74 6.22 9.56 -1.65
C GLY A 74 6.24 10.84 -2.50
N ALA A 75 5.11 11.53 -2.63
CA ALA A 75 4.94 12.74 -3.43
C ALA A 75 5.75 13.93 -2.88
N THR A 76 6.98 14.09 -3.30
CA THR A 76 7.70 15.36 -3.16
C THR A 76 7.32 16.31 -4.30
N HIS A 77 7.32 17.62 -4.03
CA HIS A 77 6.76 18.71 -4.84
C HIS A 77 7.09 18.74 -6.35
N GLY A 78 8.03 17.92 -6.85
CA GLY A 78 8.48 17.91 -8.24
C GLY A 78 7.81 16.91 -9.20
N TYR A 79 7.04 15.92 -8.73
CA TYR A 79 6.50 14.84 -9.59
C TYR A 79 5.04 15.00 -10.03
N PHE A 80 4.52 16.23 -10.11
CA PHE A 80 3.10 16.48 -10.42
C PHE A 80 2.88 17.43 -11.61
N ARG A 81 3.23 16.98 -12.83
CA ARG A 81 2.61 17.55 -14.05
C ARG A 81 1.16 17.06 -14.25
N PHE A 82 0.70 16.10 -13.44
CA PHE A 82 -0.64 15.46 -13.53
C PHE A 82 -1.56 15.69 -12.32
N ARG A 83 -1.38 16.80 -11.59
CA ARG A 83 -2.23 17.19 -10.43
C ARG A 83 -3.75 17.17 -10.69
N LYS A 84 -4.19 17.30 -11.94
CA LYS A 84 -5.63 17.34 -12.28
C LYS A 84 -6.26 16.00 -12.65
N GLY A 85 -5.49 14.94 -12.91
CA GLY A 85 -6.02 13.67 -13.45
C GLY A 85 -5.97 12.47 -12.49
N LEU A 86 -5.13 12.52 -11.46
CA LEU A 86 -4.89 11.37 -10.57
C LEU A 86 -5.92 11.17 -9.44
N PRO A 87 -6.52 12.21 -8.84
CA PRO A 87 -7.54 12.02 -7.79
C PRO A 87 -8.72 11.16 -8.26
N PRO A 88 -9.29 11.34 -9.47
CA PRO A 88 -10.35 10.48 -9.99
C PRO A 88 -9.92 9.02 -10.17
N LEU A 89 -8.66 8.77 -10.57
CA LEU A 89 -8.13 7.41 -10.75
C LEU A 89 -7.96 6.69 -9.41
N VAL A 90 -7.49 7.41 -8.38
CA VAL A 90 -7.43 6.88 -7.03
C VAL A 90 -8.83 6.64 -6.49
N GLU A 91 -9.75 7.58 -6.64
CA GLU A 91 -11.13 7.44 -6.18
C GLU A 91 -11.86 6.27 -6.87
N LEU A 92 -11.65 6.06 -8.17
CA LEU A 92 -12.15 4.91 -8.94
C LEU A 92 -11.54 3.58 -8.49
N ALA A 93 -10.24 3.58 -8.17
CA ALA A 93 -9.52 2.44 -7.60
C ALA A 93 -10.03 2.09 -6.19
N LEU A 94 -10.36 3.10 -5.38
CA LEU A 94 -10.91 2.95 -4.03
C LEU A 94 -12.39 2.54 -4.05
N SER A 95 -13.15 2.88 -5.10
CA SER A 95 -14.58 2.55 -5.24
C SER A 95 -14.85 1.16 -5.86
N GLY A 96 -13.81 0.37 -6.16
CA GLY A 96 -13.94 -0.96 -6.77
C GLY A 96 -14.16 -0.96 -8.30
N GLY A 97 -14.03 0.19 -8.97
CA GLY A 97 -14.26 0.32 -10.43
C GLY A 97 -13.09 -0.16 -11.31
N ALA A 98 -11.96 -0.57 -10.72
CA ALA A 98 -10.78 -1.00 -11.47
C ALA A 98 -10.96 -2.37 -12.16
N GLU A 99 -11.93 -3.19 -11.74
CA GLU A 99 -12.20 -4.49 -12.39
C GLU A 99 -12.86 -4.33 -13.78
N GLU A 100 -13.44 -3.17 -14.10
CA GLU A 100 -14.07 -2.90 -15.40
C GLU A 100 -13.10 -2.37 -16.47
N LEU A 101 -11.97 -1.77 -16.05
CA LEU A 101 -10.94 -1.26 -16.97
C LEU A 101 -10.03 -2.36 -17.55
N CYS A 102 -10.04 -3.56 -16.98
CA CYS A 102 -9.17 -4.67 -17.42
C CYS A 102 -9.85 -5.60 -18.45
N LEU A 103 -11.12 -5.33 -18.85
CA LEU A 103 -11.87 -6.20 -19.77
C LEU A 103 -12.02 -5.67 -21.20
N THR A 104 -11.30 -4.61 -21.58
CA THR A 104 -11.32 -4.09 -22.97
C THR A 104 -9.93 -3.94 -23.57
N ASP A 105 -9.16 -5.02 -23.64
CA ASP A 105 -8.01 -5.13 -24.56
C ASP A 105 -8.12 -6.38 -25.46
N GLU A 106 -9.31 -6.60 -26.03
CA GLU A 106 -9.55 -7.56 -27.12
C GLU A 106 -9.58 -6.82 -28.48
N SER A 107 -8.63 -5.90 -28.72
CA SER A 107 -8.56 -5.21 -30.02
C SER A 107 -7.16 -4.82 -30.50
N ARG A 108 -6.23 -5.76 -30.51
CA ARG A 108 -5.13 -5.73 -31.50
C ARG A 108 -4.96 -7.08 -32.17
N ARG A 109 -5.49 -7.12 -33.40
CA ARG A 109 -5.04 -7.98 -34.49
C ARG A 109 -3.53 -7.84 -34.72
#